data_AF-A0A536BB81-F1
#
_entry.id   AF-A0A536BB81-F1
#
_cell.length_a   1.000
_cell.length_b   1.000
_cell.length_c   1.000
_cell.angle_alpha   90.00
_cell.angle_beta   90.00
_cell.angle_gamma   90.00
#
_symmetry.space_group_name_H-M   'P 1'
#
loop_
_entity.id
_entity.type
_entity.pdbx_description
1 polymer ?
#
loop_
_entity_poly.entity_id
_entity_poly.type
_entity_poly.pdbx_seq_one_letter_code
_entity_poly.pdbx_strand_id
1 'polypeptide(L)'
;MTVIAAISDPLSGRLQDPAWVFSAPMFRRLAYLSRGQDGHDQYWIEASPTGHDRFARHRITLGDVWQRLVLAGQEQLMAAPPESTRDQGTVYEQLVAADLIRQSRGRFALYRPGMDIAGRDLLVQLVDTWRTISLQIKGTTMIVRGTRIQCLVKRWTFRPSEDFWLAFYFFDVERGSFGKYCWLVPSLDFAALTADQHFPRSINFQVTIEGEDNRWRKFRHEIDSQAVVLHKALLSLTR
;
A
#
# COMPACT_ATOMS: atom_id res chain seq x y z
N MET A 1 15.66 0.96 -16.47
CA MET A 1 15.81 0.46 -15.09
C MET A 1 17.03 1.14 -14.48
N THR A 2 16.83 1.74 -13.31
CA THR A 2 17.87 2.45 -12.55
C THR A 2 18.27 1.59 -11.35
N VAL A 3 19.57 1.47 -11.09
CA VAL A 3 20.15 0.74 -9.96
C VAL A 3 20.70 1.77 -8.99
N ILE A 4 20.32 1.65 -7.72
CA ILE A 4 20.83 2.50 -6.64
C ILE A 4 21.57 1.61 -5.64
N ALA A 5 22.79 1.99 -5.30
CA ALA A 5 23.56 1.39 -4.23
C ALA A 5 23.85 2.45 -3.16
N ALA A 6 23.75 2.08 -1.89
CA ALA A 6 24.04 2.96 -0.76
C ALA A 6 24.61 2.15 0.39
N ILE A 7 25.34 2.82 1.28
CA ILE A 7 25.87 2.23 2.49
C ILE A 7 24.74 2.23 3.52
N SER A 8 24.51 1.09 4.18
CA SER A 8 23.59 0.99 5.31
C SER A 8 24.39 0.86 6.60
N ASP A 9 24.10 1.72 7.57
CA ASP A 9 24.57 1.54 8.94
C ASP A 9 23.59 0.63 9.69
N PRO A 10 24.01 -0.60 10.04
CA PRO A 10 23.13 -1.57 10.67
C PRO A 10 22.75 -1.19 12.11
N LEU A 11 23.51 -0.31 12.77
CA LEU A 11 23.24 0.09 14.16
C LEU A 11 22.19 1.20 14.24
N SER A 12 22.23 2.16 13.31
CA SER A 12 21.25 3.25 13.25
C SER A 12 20.06 2.96 12.33
N GLY A 13 20.16 1.94 11.47
CA GLY A 13 19.15 1.61 10.47
C GLY A 13 19.02 2.67 9.36
N ARG A 14 20.03 3.53 9.20
CA ARG A 14 20.02 4.63 8.23
C ARG A 14 20.95 4.36 7.06
N LEU A 15 20.64 4.96 5.92
CA LEU A 15 21.56 5.04 4.79
C LEU A 15 22.59 6.14 5.06
N GLN A 16 23.81 5.93 4.56
CA GLN A 16 24.92 6.87 4.69
C GLN A 16 25.50 7.28 3.33
N ASP A 17 26.15 8.44 3.32
CA ASP A 17 26.95 8.88 2.19
C ASP A 17 28.26 8.07 2.06
N PRO A 18 28.75 7.86 0.83
CA PRO A 18 28.11 8.18 -0.44
C PRO A 18 27.08 7.14 -0.89
N ALA A 19 26.24 7.54 -1.84
CA ALA A 19 25.41 6.65 -2.65
C ALA A 19 25.92 6.62 -4.10
N TRP A 20 25.38 5.69 -4.88
CA TRP A 20 25.61 5.59 -6.31
C TRP A 20 24.32 5.32 -7.06
N VAL A 21 24.15 5.98 -8.20
CA VAL A 21 22.98 5.83 -9.09
C VAL A 21 23.49 5.51 -10.49
N PHE A 22 23.00 4.39 -11.05
CA PHE A 22 23.40 3.91 -12.37
C PHE A 22 22.18 3.58 -13.23
N SER A 23 22.30 3.79 -14.55
CA SER A 23 21.43 3.06 -15.48
C SER A 23 21.85 1.59 -15.53
N ALA A 24 20.90 0.67 -15.78
CA ALA A 24 21.21 -0.75 -15.90
C ALA A 24 22.33 -1.07 -16.93
N PRO A 25 22.39 -0.43 -18.13
CA PRO A 25 23.52 -0.61 -19.05
C PRO A 25 24.86 -0.16 -18.46
N MET A 26 24.88 0.98 -17.75
CA MET A 26 26.10 1.47 -17.11
C MET A 26 26.53 0.53 -15.97
N PHE A 27 25.59 0.05 -15.17
CA PHE A 27 25.85 -0.91 -14.10
C PHE A 27 26.48 -2.18 -14.64
N ARG A 28 25.90 -2.79 -15.69
CA ARG A 28 26.44 -4.01 -16.32
C ARG A 28 27.86 -3.82 -16.88
N ARG A 29 28.19 -2.61 -17.32
CA ARG A 29 29.54 -2.28 -17.82
C ARG A 29 30.57 -2.16 -16.70
N LEU A 30 30.17 -1.75 -15.50
CA LEU A 30 31.07 -1.47 -14.38
C LEU A 30 31.17 -2.61 -13.39
N ALA A 31 30.06 -3.31 -13.15
CA ALA A 31 29.98 -4.45 -12.26
C ALA A 31 30.79 -5.63 -12.77
N TYR A 32 31.29 -6.43 -11.83
CA TYR A 32 31.90 -7.71 -12.13
C TYR A 32 30.81 -8.75 -12.35
N LEU A 33 30.95 -9.53 -13.42
CA LEU A 33 30.07 -10.66 -13.69
C LEU A 33 30.76 -11.92 -13.17
N SER A 34 30.03 -12.67 -12.35
CA SER A 34 30.45 -13.97 -11.81
C SER A 34 29.31 -14.96 -11.92
N ARG A 35 29.61 -16.25 -11.82
CA ARG A 35 28.60 -17.29 -11.75
C ARG A 35 28.41 -17.70 -10.30
N GLY A 36 27.18 -17.57 -9.80
CA GLY A 36 26.81 -17.97 -8.45
C GLY A 36 26.93 -19.48 -8.24
N GLN A 37 26.93 -19.90 -6.97
CA GLN A 37 26.94 -21.34 -6.60
C GLN A 37 25.70 -22.09 -7.10
N ASP A 38 24.61 -21.37 -7.35
CA ASP A 38 23.35 -21.83 -7.94
C ASP A 38 23.39 -21.94 -9.48
N GLY A 39 24.53 -21.60 -10.10
CA GLY A 39 24.73 -21.68 -11.55
C GLY A 39 24.18 -20.48 -12.34
N HIS A 40 23.61 -19.48 -11.66
CA HIS A 40 23.09 -18.26 -12.27
C HIS A 40 24.13 -17.14 -12.33
N ASP A 41 24.00 -16.25 -13.32
CA ASP A 41 24.85 -15.07 -13.45
C ASP A 41 24.55 -14.06 -12.34
N GLN A 42 25.59 -13.66 -11.60
CA GLN A 42 25.52 -12.69 -10.52
C GLN A 42 26.45 -11.52 -10.80
N TYR A 43 25.90 -10.31 -10.72
CA TYR A 43 26.67 -9.07 -10.76
C TYR A 43 27.03 -8.65 -9.35
N TRP A 44 28.30 -8.35 -9.12
CA TRP A 44 28.77 -7.81 -7.85
C TRP A 44 29.62 -6.56 -8.06
N ILE A 45 29.66 -5.71 -7.05
CA ILE A 45 30.37 -4.43 -7.07
C ILE A 45 31.35 -4.35 -5.91
N GLU A 46 32.50 -3.75 -6.17
CA GLU A 46 33.44 -3.28 -5.14
C GLU A 46 33.48 -1.77 -5.21
N ALA A 47 32.66 -1.12 -4.38
CA ALA A 47 32.58 0.32 -4.31
C ALA A 47 33.13 0.77 -2.96
N SER A 48 34.24 1.50 -3.00
CA SER A 48 34.78 2.13 -1.81
C SER A 48 34.05 3.45 -1.55
N PRO A 49 33.78 3.83 -0.29
CA PRO A 49 33.25 5.16 0.03
C PRO A 49 34.25 6.29 -0.29
N THR A 50 35.55 6.00 -0.15
CA THR A 50 36.62 7.01 -0.18
C THR A 50 37.74 6.69 -1.18
N GLY A 51 37.91 5.42 -1.58
CA GLY A 51 39.02 4.97 -2.42
C GLY A 51 38.95 5.41 -3.89
N HIS A 52 39.86 4.92 -4.72
CA HIS A 52 39.84 5.14 -6.17
C HIS A 52 39.52 3.83 -6.89
N ASP A 53 38.22 3.56 -7.06
CA ASP A 53 37.68 2.38 -7.74
C ASP A 53 36.86 2.77 -9.00
N ARG A 54 36.36 1.76 -9.73
CA ARG A 54 35.59 1.95 -10.98
C ARG A 54 34.29 2.75 -10.78
N PHE A 55 33.79 2.81 -9.56
CA PHE A 55 32.56 3.47 -9.14
C PHE A 55 32.82 4.83 -8.47
N ALA A 56 34.07 5.18 -8.16
CA ALA A 56 34.44 6.42 -7.47
C ALA A 56 33.91 7.67 -8.18
N ARG A 57 33.99 7.70 -9.52
CA ARG A 57 33.48 8.80 -10.36
C ARG A 57 31.95 8.93 -10.38
N HIS A 58 31.24 7.97 -9.80
CA HIS A 58 29.78 7.92 -9.78
C HIS A 58 29.20 8.14 -8.38
N ARG A 59 30.05 8.39 -7.36
CA ARG A 59 29.62 8.75 -6.01
C ARG A 59 28.81 10.03 -6.05
N ILE A 60 27.72 10.03 -5.30
CA ILE A 60 26.87 11.18 -5.03
C ILE A 60 26.50 11.18 -3.55
N THR A 61 25.98 12.29 -3.06
CA THR A 61 25.34 12.30 -1.73
C THR A 61 23.93 11.69 -1.84
N LEU A 62 23.41 11.19 -0.73
CA LEU A 62 22.03 10.74 -0.59
C LEU A 62 21.03 11.85 -0.93
N GLY A 63 21.38 13.11 -0.62
CA GLY A 63 20.58 14.28 -1.00
C GLY A 63 20.47 14.48 -2.51
N ASP A 64 21.49 14.08 -3.27
CA ASP A 64 21.55 14.25 -4.72
C ASP A 64 20.95 13.06 -5.51
N VAL A 65 20.60 11.96 -4.83
CA VAL A 65 19.98 10.78 -5.46
C VAL A 65 18.73 11.19 -6.23
N TRP A 66 17.88 12.04 -5.63
CA TRP A 66 16.66 12.52 -6.27
C TRP A 66 16.94 13.29 -7.56
N GLN A 67 17.95 14.17 -7.56
CA GLN A 67 18.31 14.96 -8.74
C GLN A 67 18.73 14.07 -9.93
N ARG A 68 19.48 13.00 -9.64
CA ARG A 68 19.89 12.02 -10.67
C ARG A 68 18.73 11.18 -11.20
N LEU A 69 17.75 10.86 -10.34
CA LEU A 69 16.53 10.17 -10.77
C LEU A 69 15.65 11.06 -11.66
N VAL A 70 15.56 12.35 -11.35
CA VAL A 70 14.81 13.32 -12.15
C VAL A 70 15.45 13.52 -13.53
N LEU A 71 16.79 13.68 -13.61
CA LEU A 71 17.50 13.82 -14.88
C LEU A 71 17.41 12.55 -15.75
N ALA A 72 17.53 11.36 -15.15
CA ALA A 72 17.32 10.10 -15.86
C ALA A 72 15.85 9.94 -16.31
N GLY A 73 14.91 10.54 -15.58
CA GLY A 73 13.50 10.61 -15.94
C GLY A 73 13.18 11.60 -17.06
N GLN A 74 13.98 12.66 -17.28
CA GLN A 74 13.72 13.66 -18.32
C GLN A 74 13.79 13.12 -19.76
N GLU A 75 14.66 12.14 -20.04
CA GLU A 75 14.64 11.45 -21.34
C GLU A 75 13.42 10.52 -21.52
N GLN A 76 12.82 10.07 -20.41
CA GLN A 76 11.63 9.21 -20.40
C GLN A 76 10.31 9.98 -20.28
N LEU A 77 10.35 11.25 -19.86
CA LEU A 77 9.21 12.15 -19.67
C LEU A 77 8.60 12.68 -20.98
N MET A 78 9.20 12.41 -22.15
CA MET A 78 8.55 12.72 -23.44
C MET A 78 7.38 11.78 -23.78
N ALA A 79 7.14 10.74 -22.98
CA ALA A 79 5.89 10.01 -22.96
C ALA A 79 5.27 10.15 -21.57
N ALA A 80 4.00 10.57 -21.49
CA ALA A 80 3.27 10.52 -20.24
C ALA A 80 3.34 9.09 -19.68
N PRO A 81 3.82 8.87 -18.44
CA PRO A 81 3.86 7.54 -17.87
C PRO A 81 2.42 6.98 -17.84
N PRO A 82 2.21 5.69 -18.15
CA PRO A 82 0.89 5.11 -18.05
C PRO A 82 0.40 5.24 -16.61
N GLU A 83 -0.71 5.94 -16.38
CA GLU A 83 -1.35 6.00 -15.07
C GLU A 83 -1.81 4.59 -14.69
N SER A 84 -1.09 3.96 -13.76
CA SER A 84 -1.52 2.70 -13.19
C SER A 84 -2.58 3.02 -12.14
N THR A 85 -3.81 2.57 -12.37
CA THR A 85 -4.88 2.62 -11.36
C THR A 85 -4.54 1.80 -10.11
N ARG A 86 -3.51 0.93 -10.15
CA ARG A 86 -2.98 0.28 -8.94
C ARG A 86 -2.29 1.27 -8.01
N ASP A 87 -1.79 2.39 -8.54
CA ASP A 87 -1.00 3.34 -7.76
C ASP A 87 -1.92 4.07 -6.78
N GLN A 88 -3.14 4.42 -7.21
CA GLN A 88 -4.17 5.01 -6.34
C GLN A 88 -4.64 4.05 -5.24
N GLY A 89 -4.90 2.78 -5.59
CA GLY A 89 -5.24 1.75 -4.60
C GLY A 89 -4.15 1.59 -3.54
N THR A 90 -2.89 1.57 -3.98
CA THR A 90 -1.73 1.50 -3.09
C THR A 90 -1.65 2.72 -2.17
N VAL A 91 -1.87 3.94 -2.68
CA VAL A 91 -1.92 5.14 -1.85
C VAL A 91 -2.96 5.00 -0.74
N TYR A 92 -4.18 4.55 -1.06
CA TYR A 92 -5.22 4.38 -0.04
C TYR A 92 -4.83 3.37 1.02
N GLU A 93 -4.28 2.23 0.63
CA GLU A 93 -3.81 1.20 1.57
C GLU A 93 -2.74 1.74 2.52
N GLN A 94 -1.78 2.52 2.01
CA GLN A 94 -0.72 3.10 2.83
C GLN A 94 -1.25 4.17 3.80
N LEU A 95 -2.16 5.03 3.33
CA LEU A 95 -2.78 6.05 4.17
C LEU A 95 -3.61 5.42 5.29
N VAL A 96 -4.40 4.39 4.97
CA VAL A 96 -5.18 3.64 5.98
C VAL A 96 -4.25 2.97 6.99
N ALA A 97 -3.17 2.34 6.55
CA ALA A 97 -2.20 1.73 7.46
C ALA A 97 -1.57 2.77 8.40
N ALA A 98 -1.16 3.93 7.86
CA ALA A 98 -0.60 5.02 8.64
C ALA A 98 -1.60 5.58 9.67
N ASP A 99 -2.86 5.78 9.27
CA ASP A 99 -3.91 6.23 10.19
C ASP A 99 -4.19 5.21 11.28
N LEU A 100 -4.25 3.92 10.95
CA LEU A 100 -4.45 2.88 11.96
C LEU A 100 -3.29 2.80 12.96
N ILE A 101 -2.04 2.95 12.51
CA ILE A 101 -0.88 3.06 13.40
C ILE A 101 -1.05 4.24 14.36
N ARG A 102 -1.34 5.43 13.81
CA ARG A 102 -1.52 6.67 14.59
C ARG A 102 -2.67 6.55 15.60
N GLN A 103 -3.83 6.09 15.16
CA GLN A 103 -5.05 6.02 15.99
C GLN A 103 -5.02 4.89 17.02
N SER A 104 -4.34 3.77 16.72
CA SER A 104 -4.30 2.61 17.63
C SER A 104 -3.49 2.88 18.90
N ARG A 105 -2.56 3.85 18.87
CA ARG A 105 -1.63 4.18 19.97
C ARG A 105 -0.83 2.94 20.44
N GLY A 106 -0.32 2.17 19.48
CA GLY A 106 0.50 0.98 19.75
C GLY A 106 -0.28 -0.30 20.06
N ARG A 107 -1.61 -0.30 19.95
CA ARG A 107 -2.43 -1.51 20.18
C ARG A 107 -2.44 -2.48 19.00
N PHE A 108 -2.05 -2.04 17.81
CA PHE A 108 -2.08 -2.87 16.61
C PHE A 108 -0.68 -3.17 16.08
N ALA A 109 -0.46 -4.42 15.68
CA ALA A 109 0.59 -4.80 14.77
C ALA A 109 -0.02 -4.99 13.38
N LEU A 110 0.52 -4.28 12.37
CA LEU A 110 0.00 -4.29 11.01
C LEU A 110 0.95 -5.06 10.09
N TYR A 111 0.41 -5.95 9.27
CA TYR A 111 1.17 -6.72 8.29
C TYR A 111 0.55 -6.56 6.90
N ARG A 112 1.37 -6.17 5.93
CA ARG A 112 0.98 -6.14 4.52
C ARG A 112 1.41 -7.45 3.86
N PRO A 113 0.50 -8.19 3.22
CA PRO A 113 0.90 -9.36 2.43
C PRO A 113 1.87 -8.97 1.32
N GLY A 114 2.93 -9.76 1.13
CA GLY A 114 3.92 -9.51 0.07
C GLY A 114 3.37 -9.70 -1.35
N MET A 115 2.23 -10.38 -1.49
CA MET A 115 1.47 -10.55 -2.73
C MET A 115 -0.02 -10.34 -2.44
N ASP A 116 -0.80 -9.94 -3.45
CA ASP A 116 -2.27 -9.88 -3.35
C ASP A 116 -2.81 -11.31 -3.17
N ILE A 117 -3.26 -11.61 -1.95
CA ILE A 117 -3.83 -12.91 -1.58
C ILE A 117 -5.30 -12.71 -1.28
N ALA A 118 -6.15 -13.15 -2.21
CA ALA A 118 -7.61 -13.12 -2.06
C ALA A 118 -8.15 -11.72 -1.66
N GLY A 119 -7.51 -10.64 -2.12
CA GLY A 119 -7.94 -9.28 -1.82
C GLY A 119 -7.77 -8.87 -0.36
N ARG A 120 -6.88 -9.53 0.37
CA ARG A 120 -6.47 -9.14 1.73
C ARG A 120 -5.33 -8.14 1.59
N ASP A 121 -5.64 -6.87 1.84
CA ASP A 121 -4.73 -5.75 1.61
C ASP A 121 -3.90 -5.44 2.88
N LEU A 122 -4.48 -5.68 4.07
CA LEU A 122 -3.83 -5.41 5.36
C LEU A 122 -4.30 -6.41 6.44
N LEU A 123 -3.39 -6.99 7.21
CA LEU A 123 -3.71 -7.77 8.42
C LEU A 123 -3.49 -6.88 9.65
N VAL A 124 -4.53 -6.77 10.46
CA VAL A 124 -4.52 -6.05 11.75
C VAL A 124 -4.53 -7.07 12.87
N GLN A 125 -3.45 -7.13 13.65
CA GLN A 125 -3.34 -7.97 14.84
C GLN A 125 -3.45 -7.11 16.09
N LEU A 126 -4.21 -7.55 17.08
CA LEU A 126 -4.15 -6.97 18.42
C LEU A 126 -2.86 -7.43 19.10
N VAL A 127 -2.01 -6.47 19.49
CA VAL A 127 -0.71 -6.73 20.14
C VAL A 127 -0.86 -7.67 21.33
N ASP A 128 0.14 -8.54 21.51
CA ASP A 128 0.18 -9.60 22.54
C ASP A 128 -0.94 -10.64 22.46
N THR A 129 -1.65 -10.73 21.32
CA THR A 129 -2.67 -11.75 21.08
C THR A 129 -2.58 -12.33 19.67
N TRP A 130 -3.21 -13.49 19.46
CA TRP A 130 -3.40 -14.07 18.12
C TRP A 130 -4.67 -13.59 17.41
N ARG A 131 -5.35 -12.57 17.96
CA ARG A 131 -6.57 -12.04 17.37
C ARG A 131 -6.19 -11.18 16.17
N THR A 132 -6.67 -11.57 15.00
CA THR A 132 -6.34 -10.90 13.74
C THR A 132 -7.59 -10.65 12.91
N ILE A 133 -7.64 -9.51 12.23
CA ILE A 133 -8.62 -9.20 11.20
C ILE A 133 -7.86 -8.85 9.92
N SER A 134 -8.22 -9.48 8.81
CA SER A 134 -7.81 -9.07 7.47
C SER A 134 -8.75 -7.99 6.93
N LEU A 135 -8.20 -6.95 6.33
CA LEU A 135 -8.92 -5.86 5.68
C LEU A 135 -8.74 -5.92 4.17
N GLN A 136 -9.83 -5.77 3.44
CA GLN A 136 -9.83 -5.36 2.04
C GLN A 136 -10.14 -3.87 1.96
N ILE A 137 -9.19 -3.07 1.48
CA ILE A 137 -9.26 -1.62 1.40
C ILE A 137 -9.71 -1.22 0.00
N LYS A 138 -10.75 -0.38 -0.08
CA LYS A 138 -11.28 0.13 -1.35
C LYS A 138 -11.58 1.62 -1.21
N GLY A 139 -10.74 2.44 -1.82
CA GLY A 139 -10.95 3.88 -1.94
C GLY A 139 -11.49 4.28 -3.31
N THR A 140 -12.16 5.42 -3.37
CA THR A 140 -12.56 6.07 -4.62
C THR A 140 -12.51 7.59 -4.48
N THR A 141 -12.17 8.28 -5.57
CA THR A 141 -12.29 9.74 -5.72
C THR A 141 -13.55 10.11 -6.49
N MET A 142 -14.26 9.12 -7.07
CA MET A 142 -15.38 9.37 -7.96
C MET A 142 -16.68 9.51 -7.20
N ILE A 143 -17.35 10.64 -7.43
CA ILE A 143 -18.74 10.85 -7.04
C ILE A 143 -19.63 10.52 -8.25
N VAL A 144 -20.51 9.55 -8.08
CA VAL A 144 -21.56 9.19 -9.03
C VAL A 144 -22.89 9.82 -8.60
N ARG A 145 -23.67 10.31 -9.56
CA ARG A 145 -25.02 10.88 -9.32
C ARG A 145 -25.04 11.96 -8.22
N GLY A 146 -24.03 12.82 -8.20
CA GLY A 146 -23.95 14.04 -7.38
C GLY A 146 -23.52 13.86 -5.92
N THR A 147 -23.86 12.75 -5.27
CA THR A 147 -23.56 12.57 -3.82
C THR A 147 -23.14 11.15 -3.44
N ARG A 148 -23.17 10.21 -4.39
CA ARG A 148 -22.87 8.80 -4.10
C ARG A 148 -21.45 8.46 -4.49
N ILE A 149 -20.84 7.55 -3.76
CA ILE A 149 -19.59 6.90 -4.14
C ILE A 149 -19.87 5.46 -4.49
N GLN A 150 -19.01 4.90 -5.33
CA GLN A 150 -19.06 3.49 -5.69
C GLN A 150 -17.69 2.86 -5.60
N CYS A 151 -17.64 1.73 -4.88
CA CYS A 151 -16.47 0.85 -4.83
C CYS A 151 -16.86 -0.53 -5.36
N LEU A 152 -15.92 -1.21 -6.02
CA LEU A 152 -16.13 -2.54 -6.59
C LEU A 152 -15.31 -3.57 -5.83
N VAL A 153 -15.98 -4.64 -5.40
CA VAL A 153 -15.35 -5.82 -4.80
C VAL A 153 -15.36 -6.93 -5.84
N LYS A 154 -14.19 -7.49 -6.16
CA LYS A 154 -14.07 -8.57 -7.15
C LYS A 154 -14.57 -9.89 -6.54
N ARG A 155 -15.48 -10.59 -7.23
CA ARG A 155 -16.06 -11.84 -6.70
C ARG A 155 -15.05 -12.97 -6.54
N TRP A 156 -14.06 -13.05 -7.42
CA TRP A 156 -13.07 -14.14 -7.39
C TRP A 156 -12.08 -14.02 -6.22
N THR A 157 -11.86 -12.82 -5.70
CA THR A 157 -11.07 -12.59 -4.47
C THR A 157 -11.92 -12.62 -3.21
N PHE A 158 -13.23 -12.37 -3.33
CA PHE A 158 -14.10 -12.27 -2.17
C PHE A 158 -14.45 -13.64 -1.57
N ARG A 159 -13.86 -13.92 -0.41
CA ARG A 159 -14.09 -15.12 0.40
C ARG A 159 -14.47 -14.70 1.83
N PRO A 160 -15.78 -14.55 2.13
CA PRO A 160 -16.24 -14.11 3.45
C PRO A 160 -15.76 -15.04 4.58
N SER A 161 -15.36 -14.43 5.70
CA SER A 161 -14.99 -15.12 6.94
C SER A 161 -15.15 -14.18 8.14
N GLU A 162 -15.19 -14.74 9.36
CA GLU A 162 -15.39 -13.97 10.60
C GLU A 162 -14.27 -12.95 10.86
N ASP A 163 -13.05 -13.27 10.41
CA ASP A 163 -11.83 -12.47 10.53
C ASP A 163 -11.57 -11.58 9.31
N PHE A 164 -12.51 -11.46 8.37
CA PHE A 164 -12.32 -10.68 7.14
C PHE A 164 -13.32 -9.53 7.03
N TRP A 165 -12.83 -8.32 6.83
CA TRP A 165 -13.60 -7.08 6.78
C TRP A 165 -13.26 -6.27 5.52
N LEU A 166 -14.22 -5.48 5.03
CA LEU A 166 -14.04 -4.55 3.94
C LEU A 166 -14.07 -3.12 4.49
N ALA A 167 -13.13 -2.31 4.04
CA ALA A 167 -12.98 -0.92 4.46
C ALA A 167 -13.11 -0.01 3.23
N PHE A 168 -14.18 0.78 3.19
CA PHE A 168 -14.50 1.67 2.09
C PHE A 168 -14.26 3.12 2.44
N TYR A 169 -13.59 3.84 1.55
CA TYR A 169 -13.18 5.23 1.76
C TYR A 169 -13.51 6.10 0.55
N PHE A 170 -13.89 7.35 0.82
CA PHE A 170 -13.86 8.41 -0.17
C PHE A 170 -12.57 9.22 0.02
N PHE A 171 -11.84 9.47 -1.06
CA PHE A 171 -10.65 10.33 -1.04
C PHE A 171 -10.98 11.66 -1.72
N ASP A 172 -10.90 12.74 -0.95
CA ASP A 172 -11.08 14.10 -1.43
C ASP A 172 -9.76 14.58 -2.04
N VAL A 173 -9.73 14.66 -3.38
CA VAL A 173 -8.53 15.04 -4.14
C VAL A 173 -8.13 16.48 -3.86
N GLU A 174 -9.10 17.39 -3.65
CA GLU A 174 -8.82 18.80 -3.39
C GLU A 174 -8.19 18.99 -2.01
N ARG A 175 -8.65 18.21 -1.03
CA ARG A 175 -8.10 18.22 0.34
C ARG A 175 -6.90 17.29 0.52
N GLY A 176 -6.58 16.46 -0.47
CA GLY A 176 -5.50 15.47 -0.40
C GLY A 176 -5.64 14.49 0.78
N SER A 177 -6.87 14.19 1.20
CA SER A 177 -7.14 13.38 2.40
C SER A 177 -8.42 12.57 2.28
N PHE A 178 -8.59 11.58 3.17
CA PHE A 178 -9.86 10.87 3.25
C PHE A 178 -10.99 11.78 3.73
N GLY A 179 -12.18 11.50 3.21
CA GLY A 179 -13.41 12.12 3.69
C GLY A 179 -13.67 11.83 5.16
N LYS A 180 -14.62 12.58 5.72
CA LYS A 180 -14.98 12.52 7.13
C LYS A 180 -15.37 11.12 7.62
N TYR A 181 -16.00 10.33 6.74
CA TYR A 181 -16.53 9.01 7.09
C TYR A 181 -15.84 7.89 6.32
N CYS A 182 -15.76 6.73 6.96
CA CYS A 182 -15.42 5.46 6.36
C CYS A 182 -16.54 4.43 6.64
N TRP A 183 -16.54 3.33 5.88
CA TRP A 183 -17.42 2.20 6.13
C TRP A 183 -16.60 0.94 6.39
N LEU A 184 -16.74 0.39 7.60
CA LEU A 184 -16.06 -0.83 8.01
C LEU A 184 -17.09 -1.96 8.13
N VAL A 185 -17.10 -2.84 7.15
CA VAL A 185 -18.15 -3.85 6.97
C VAL A 185 -17.55 -5.25 7.18
N PRO A 186 -18.00 -6.04 8.17
CA PRO A 186 -17.66 -7.45 8.25
C PRO A 186 -18.03 -8.16 6.93
N SER A 187 -17.16 -9.04 6.44
CA SER A 187 -17.38 -9.65 5.12
C SER A 187 -18.63 -10.52 5.06
N LEU A 188 -19.03 -11.15 6.17
CA LEU A 188 -20.28 -11.90 6.28
C LEU A 188 -21.51 -10.98 6.15
N ASP A 189 -21.50 -9.84 6.83
CA ASP A 189 -22.54 -8.82 6.68
C ASP A 189 -22.60 -8.27 5.25
N PHE A 190 -21.44 -8.01 4.63
CA PHE A 190 -21.37 -7.53 3.26
C PHE A 190 -21.97 -8.55 2.27
N ALA A 191 -21.64 -9.84 2.45
CA ALA A 191 -22.21 -10.91 1.65
C ALA A 191 -23.73 -11.00 1.80
N ALA A 192 -24.26 -10.90 3.02
CA ALA A 192 -25.69 -10.92 3.28
C ALA A 192 -26.42 -9.72 2.66
N LEU A 193 -25.88 -8.51 2.82
CA LEU A 193 -26.49 -7.26 2.34
C LEU A 193 -26.40 -7.03 0.84
N THR A 194 -25.65 -7.88 0.13
CA THR A 194 -25.45 -7.83 -1.33
C THR A 194 -25.86 -9.12 -2.03
N ALA A 195 -26.57 -10.02 -1.33
CA ALA A 195 -27.03 -11.29 -1.88
C ALA A 195 -27.97 -11.12 -3.09
N ASP A 196 -28.65 -9.96 -3.18
CA ASP A 196 -29.51 -9.54 -4.29
C ASP A 196 -28.73 -9.13 -5.56
N GLN A 197 -27.41 -8.91 -5.46
CA GLN A 197 -26.60 -8.51 -6.60
C GLN A 197 -26.16 -9.73 -7.41
N HIS A 198 -26.46 -9.72 -8.71
CA HIS A 198 -26.14 -10.83 -9.63
C HIS A 198 -25.07 -10.47 -10.68
N PHE A 199 -24.32 -9.38 -10.50
CA PHE A 199 -23.24 -9.03 -11.43
C PHE A 199 -22.14 -10.12 -11.41
N PRO A 200 -21.72 -10.68 -12.55
CA PRO A 200 -20.89 -11.90 -12.59
C PRO A 200 -19.46 -11.68 -12.08
N ARG A 201 -18.91 -10.46 -12.20
CA ARG A 201 -17.50 -10.16 -11.90
C ARG A 201 -17.27 -9.43 -10.58
N SER A 202 -18.26 -8.68 -10.13
CA SER A 202 -18.09 -7.79 -8.98
C SER A 202 -19.33 -7.73 -8.11
N ILE A 203 -19.14 -7.20 -6.91
CA ILE A 203 -20.18 -6.75 -6.00
C ILE A 203 -19.98 -5.25 -5.82
N ASN A 204 -21.05 -4.49 -5.96
CA ASN A 204 -21.01 -3.04 -5.88
C ASN A 204 -21.32 -2.61 -4.45
N PHE A 205 -20.42 -1.84 -3.88
CA PHE A 205 -20.69 -1.03 -2.70
C PHE A 205 -21.05 0.38 -3.18
N GLN A 206 -22.21 0.88 -2.75
CA GLN A 206 -22.67 2.23 -3.06
C GLN A 206 -23.25 2.89 -1.81
N VAL A 207 -22.78 4.10 -1.53
CA VAL A 207 -23.24 4.93 -0.40
C VAL A 207 -23.26 6.40 -0.77
N THR A 208 -24.07 7.18 -0.08
CA THR A 208 -24.15 8.63 -0.11
C THR A 208 -23.19 9.18 0.94
N ILE A 209 -22.25 10.06 0.56
CA ILE A 209 -21.15 10.50 1.45
C ILE A 209 -21.68 11.17 2.72
N GLU A 210 -22.55 12.15 2.55
CA GLU A 210 -23.13 12.95 3.65
C GLU A 210 -24.48 12.42 4.13
N GLY A 211 -25.06 11.45 3.42
CA GLY A 211 -26.38 10.89 3.70
C GLY A 211 -26.35 9.61 4.54
N GLU A 212 -27.53 9.19 5.00
CA GLU A 212 -27.69 7.88 5.63
C GLU A 212 -28.26 6.88 4.63
N ASP A 213 -27.42 6.00 4.10
CA ASP A 213 -27.90 4.80 3.42
C ASP A 213 -28.31 3.74 4.45
N ASN A 214 -29.61 3.50 4.59
CA ASN A 214 -30.18 2.66 5.64
C ASN A 214 -29.48 1.31 5.80
N ARG A 215 -29.11 0.64 4.71
CA ARG A 215 -28.45 -0.69 4.77
C ARG A 215 -26.99 -0.64 5.24
N TRP A 216 -26.30 0.49 5.01
CA TRP A 216 -24.88 0.67 5.33
C TRP A 216 -24.65 1.53 6.58
N ARG A 217 -25.71 2.16 7.09
CA ARG A 217 -25.68 3.10 8.21
C ARG A 217 -24.94 2.55 9.43
N LYS A 218 -25.19 1.29 9.80
CA LYS A 218 -24.55 0.64 10.98
C LYS A 218 -23.03 0.48 10.86
N PHE A 219 -22.48 0.57 9.65
CA PHE A 219 -21.05 0.42 9.38
C PHE A 219 -20.36 1.76 9.09
N ARG A 220 -21.10 2.87 9.09
CA ARG A 220 -20.54 4.21 8.87
C ARG A 220 -19.88 4.70 10.15
N HIS A 221 -18.63 5.11 10.06
CA HIS A 221 -17.86 5.61 11.19
C HIS A 221 -17.10 6.87 10.79
N GLU A 222 -16.91 7.78 11.74
CA GLU A 222 -15.93 8.86 11.60
C GLU A 222 -14.55 8.26 11.33
N ILE A 223 -13.80 8.85 10.41
CA ILE A 223 -12.49 8.33 9.98
C ILE A 223 -11.50 8.22 11.16
N ASP A 224 -11.58 9.11 12.14
CA ASP A 224 -10.74 9.07 13.35
C ASP A 224 -11.13 7.99 14.37
N SER A 225 -12.23 7.27 14.13
CA SER A 225 -12.71 6.20 15.01
C SER A 225 -12.43 4.79 14.47
N GLN A 226 -11.84 4.63 13.28
CA GLN A 226 -11.65 3.31 12.66
C GLN A 226 -10.84 2.35 13.55
N ALA A 227 -9.78 2.82 14.22
CA ALA A 227 -9.02 1.95 15.11
C ALA A 227 -9.83 1.48 16.34
N VAL A 228 -10.74 2.32 16.86
CA VAL A 228 -11.62 1.94 17.97
C VAL A 228 -12.60 0.85 17.54
N VAL A 229 -13.14 0.96 16.33
CA VAL A 229 -14.06 -0.03 15.75
C VAL A 229 -13.35 -1.37 15.55
N LEU A 230 -12.18 -1.36 14.91
CA LEU A 230 -11.40 -2.58 14.70
C LEU A 230 -10.93 -3.23 16.01
N HIS A 231 -10.60 -2.43 17.02
CA HIS A 231 -10.23 -2.96 18.34
C HIS A 231 -11.40 -3.71 18.99
N LYS A 232 -12.62 -3.17 18.93
CA LYS A 232 -13.82 -3.86 19.41
C LYS A 232 -14.08 -5.15 18.63
N ALA A 233 -13.92 -5.09 17.30
CA ALA A 233 -14.07 -6.25 16.44
C ALA A 233 -13.09 -7.37 16.79
N LEU A 234 -11.80 -7.05 16.95
CA LEU A 234 -10.75 -8.00 17.35
C LEU A 234 -11.07 -8.69 18.68
N LEU A 235 -11.59 -7.94 19.66
CA LEU A 235 -12.01 -8.49 20.95
C LEU A 235 -13.23 -9.41 20.84
N SER A 236 -14.11 -9.18 19.86
CA SER A 236 -15.34 -9.96 19.65
C SER A 236 -15.12 -11.28 18.90
N LEU A 237 -13.97 -11.49 18.26
CA LEU A 237 -13.65 -12.76 17.62
C LEU A 237 -13.72 -13.89 18.65
N THR A 238 -14.45 -14.95 18.36
CA THR A 238 -14.36 -16.19 19.13
C THR A 238 -13.00 -16.83 18.80
N ARG A 239 -12.31 -17.32 19.83
CA ARG A 239 -10.99 -17.96 19.65
C ARG A 239 -11.14 -19.32 18.99
#